data_AF-A0A379WTQ1-F1
#
_entry.id   AF-A0A379WTQ1-F1
#
_cell.length_a   1.000
_cell.length_b   1.000
_cell.length_c   1.000
_cell.angle_alpha   90.00
_cell.angle_beta   90.00
_cell.angle_gamma   90.00
#
_symmetry.space_group_name_H-M   'P 1'
#
loop_
_entity.id
_entity.type
_entity.pdbx_description
1 polymer ?
#
loop_
_entity_poly.entity_id
_entity_poly.type
_entity_poly.pdbx_seq_one_letter_code
_entity_poly.pdbx_strand_id
1 'polypeptide(L)' 'MSSKIFCKSWGAEYIAADVVRFRLWATGQQKVMLRLAGKDQEMQASGDGWFTLDVSGVDARYGV' A
#
# COMPACT_ATOMS: atom_id res chain seq x y z
N MET A 1 25.94 -7.46 6.52
CA MET A 1 24.72 -6.74 6.94
C MET A 1 23.53 -7.46 6.33
N SER A 2 22.80 -8.27 7.09
CA SER A 2 21.60 -8.95 6.60
C SER A 2 20.39 -8.08 6.91
N SER A 3 19.93 -7.32 5.91
CA SER A 3 18.68 -6.56 6.04
C SER A 3 17.55 -7.58 6.00
N LYS A 4 17.00 -7.90 7.16
CA LYS A 4 15.76 -8.69 7.24
C LYS A 4 14.67 -7.84 6.63
N ILE A 5 14.27 -8.17 5.40
CA ILE A 5 13.06 -7.62 4.79
C ILE A 5 11.92 -8.03 5.71
N PHE A 6 11.53 -7.12 6.60
CA PHE A 6 10.42 -7.32 7.51
C PHE A 6 9.17 -7.14 6.67
N CYS A 7 8.68 -8.25 6.10
CA CYS A 7 7.42 -8.25 5.36
C CYS A 7 6.30 -8.01 6.36
N LYS A 8 5.99 -6.73 6.60
CA LYS A 8 4.79 -6.36 7.34
C LYS A 8 3.62 -6.81 6.50
N SER A 9 2.73 -7.63 7.05
CA SER A 9 1.50 -7.99 6.33
C SER A 9 0.58 -6.78 6.07
N TRP A 10 0.96 -5.56 6.49
CA TRP A 10 0.17 -4.34 6.58
C TRP A 10 1.02 -3.09 6.30
N GLY A 11 0.39 -2.03 5.79
CA GLY A 11 1.03 -0.75 5.52
C GLY A 11 1.56 -0.63 4.09
N ALA A 12 2.60 0.18 3.89
CA ALA A 12 3.23 0.43 2.61
C ALA A 12 4.57 -0.32 2.51
N GLU A 13 4.73 -1.18 1.50
CA GLU A 13 5.94 -1.96 1.27
C GLU A 13 6.38 -1.87 -0.19
N TYR A 14 7.68 -1.63 -0.43
CA TYR A 14 8.24 -1.71 -1.76
C TYR A 14 8.36 -3.18 -2.19
N ILE A 15 7.59 -3.55 -3.22
CA ILE A 15 7.64 -4.90 -3.82
C ILE A 15 8.52 -4.95 -5.08
N ALA A 16 8.87 -3.78 -5.63
CA ALA A 16 9.84 -3.58 -6.69
C ALA A 16 10.54 -2.21 -6.53
N ALA A 17 11.47 -1.88 -7.42
CA ALA A 17 12.25 -0.64 -7.36
C ALA A 17 11.40 0.64 -7.34
N ASP A 18 10.22 0.61 -7.98
CA ASP A 18 9.31 1.73 -8.16
C ASP A 18 7.86 1.39 -7.81
N VAL A 19 7.60 0.20 -7.25
CA VAL A 19 6.24 -0.26 -6.92
C VAL A 19 6.09 -0.42 -5.42
N VAL A 20 5.13 0.31 -4.87
CA VAL A 20 4.72 0.19 -3.46
C VAL A 20 3.36 -0.50 -3.38
N ARG A 21 3.30 -1.57 -2.62
CA ARG A 21 2.07 -2.25 -2.23
C ARG A 21 1.55 -1.67 -0.92
N PHE A 22 0.35 -1.14 -0.96
CA PHE A 22 -0.39 -0.69 0.21
C PHE A 22 -1.37 -1.78 0.62
N ARG A 23 -1.33 -2.21 1.89
CA ARG A 23 -2.24 -3.20 2.46
C ARG A 23 -2.89 -2.67 3.73
N LEU A 24 -4.21 -2.84 3.81
CA LEU A 24 -5.01 -2.47 4.98
C LEU A 24 -6.04 -3.57 5.26
N TRP A 25 -6.24 -3.93 6.53
CA TRP A 25 -7.38 -4.73 6.93
C TRP A 25 -8.46 -3.81 7.48
N ALA A 26 -9.67 -3.93 6.94
CA ALA A 26 -10.81 -3.10 7.29
C ALA A 26 -12.11 -3.90 7.08
N THR A 27 -12.31 -4.98 7.84
CA THR A 27 -13.48 -5.88 7.73
C THR A 27 -14.84 -5.18 7.84
N GLY A 28 -14.90 -4.07 8.58
CA GLY A 28 -16.13 -3.26 8.73
C GLY A 28 -16.37 -2.26 7.60
N GLN A 29 -15.48 -2.18 6.61
CA GLN A 29 -15.56 -1.22 5.51
C GLN A 29 -15.92 -1.92 4.21
N GLN A 30 -16.83 -1.33 3.44
CA GLN A 30 -17.18 -1.81 2.11
C GLN A 30 -16.20 -1.32 1.04
N LYS A 31 -15.55 -0.17 1.28
CA LYS A 31 -14.65 0.48 0.34
C LYS A 31 -13.56 1.24 1.11
N VAL A 32 -12.35 1.21 0.57
CA VAL A 32 -11.19 1.94 1.11
C VAL A 32 -10.54 2.72 -0.02
N MET A 33 -10.19 3.97 0.25
CA MET A 33 -9.45 4.83 -0.66
C MET A 33 -8.05 5.09 -0.11
N LEU A 34 -7.02 4.90 -0.93
CA LEU A 34 -5.67 5.36 -0.68
C LEU A 34 -5.53 6.79 -1.22
N ARG A 35 -5.22 7.75 -0.35
CA ARG A 35 -4.82 9.10 -0.76
C ARG A 35 -3.31 9.15 -0.94
N LEU A 36 -2.84 9.34 -2.17
CA LEU A 36 -1.42 9.49 -2.49
C LEU A 36 -1.17 10.81 -3.23
N ALA A 37 -0.30 11.66 -2.69
CA ALA A 37 0.01 12.99 -3.24
C ALA A 37 -1.28 13.82 -3.55
N GLY A 38 -2.28 13.72 -2.67
CA GLY A 38 -3.56 14.43 -2.82
C GLY A 38 -4.57 13.79 -3.80
N LYS A 39 -4.24 12.65 -4.44
CA LYS A 39 -5.15 11.91 -5.31
C LYS A 39 -5.69 10.67 -4.59
N ASP A 40 -7.00 10.50 -4.63
CA ASP A 40 -7.68 9.34 -4.05
C ASP A 40 -7.77 8.21 -5.08
N GLN A 41 -7.31 7.02 -4.69
CA GLN A 41 -7.31 5.81 -5.50
C GLN A 41 -8.04 4.70 -4.73
N GLU A 42 -8.95 4.01 -5.38
CA GLU A 42 -9.70 2.92 -4.75
C GLU A 42 -8.82 1.68 -4.54
N MET A 43 -8.83 1.14 -3.32
CA MET A 43 -8.13 -0.10 -3.02
C MET A 43 -8.99 -1.32 -3.38
N GLN A 44 -8.36 -2.38 -3.87
CA GLN A 44 -9.04 -3.61 -4.21
C GLN A 44 -9.28 -4.46 -2.96
N ALA A 45 -10.54 -4.82 -2.69
CA ALA A 45 -10.88 -5.82 -1.69
C ALA A 45 -10.32 -7.18 -2.13
N SER A 46 -9.38 -7.72 -1.34
CA SER A 46 -8.66 -8.98 -1.61
C SER A 46 -9.26 -10.19 -0.87
N GLY A 47 -10.37 -10.01 -0.15
CA GLY A 47 -10.98 -11.04 0.70
C GLY A 47 -10.57 -10.93 2.17
N ASP A 48 -11.33 -11.57 3.06
CA ASP A 48 -11.10 -11.59 4.52
C ASP A 48 -10.94 -10.21 5.18
N GLY A 49 -11.55 -9.19 4.59
CA GLY A 49 -11.46 -7.79 5.02
C GLY A 49 -10.17 -7.09 4.62
N TRP A 50 -9.32 -7.69 3.80
CA TRP A 50 -8.13 -7.06 3.27
C TRP A 50 -8.43 -6.19 2.06
N PHE A 51 -7.72 -5.07 2.01
CA PHE A 51 -7.67 -4.14 0.90
C PHE A 51 -6.21 -3.99 0.47
N THR A 52 -5.97 -4.08 -0.83
CA THR A 52 -4.64 -3.98 -1.43
C THR A 52 -4.65 -3.00 -2.60
N LEU A 53 -3.58 -2.23 -2.76
CA LEU A 53 -3.35 -1.43 -3.97
C LEU A 53 -1.86 -1.36 -4.27
N ASP A 54 -1.48 -1.75 -5.48
CA ASP A 54 -0.11 -1.64 -5.98
C ASP A 54 -0.01 -0.35 -6.80
N VAL A 55 0.91 0.52 -6.42
CA VAL A 55 1.14 1.81 -7.09
C VAL A 55 2.57 1.85 -7.62
N SER A 56 2.72 2.03 -8.93
CA SER A 56 4.00 2.24 -9.58
C SER A 56 4.39 3.73 -9.59
N GLY A 57 5.69 4.01 -9.74
CA GLY A 57 6.23 5.37 -9.82
C GLY A 57 6.19 6.14 -8.50
N VAL A 58 6.12 5.45 -7.35
CA VAL A 58 6.17 6.09 -6.03
C VAL A 58 7.62 6.47 -5.70
N ASP A 59 8.03 7.67 -6.09
CA ASP A 59 9.33 8.23 -5.69
C ASP A 59 9.21 8.85 -4.30
N ALA A 60 9.98 8.31 -3.33
CA ALA A 60 10.05 8.82 -1.97
C ALA A 60 10.63 10.26 -1.87
N ARG A 61 11.11 10.83 -2.98
CA ARG A 61 11.75 12.16 -3.02
C ARG A 61 10.79 13.35 -2.96
N TYR A 62 9.47 13.16 -3.10
CA TYR A 62 8.50 14.25 -2.95
C TYR A 62 7.76 14.14 -1.62
N GLY A 63 8.49 14.49 -0.56
CA GLY A 63 7.99 14.53 0.80
C GLY A 63 8.78 15.50 1.69
N VAL A 64 9.00 16.73 1.21
CA VAL A 64 9.16 18.00 1.96
C VAL A 64 9.09 19.18 1.01
#